data_AF-A0A920J654-F1
#
_entry.id   AF-A0A920J654-F1
#
_cell.length_a   1.000
_cell.length_b   1.000
_cell.length_c   1.000
_cell.angle_alpha   90.00
_cell.angle_beta   90.00
_cell.angle_gamma   90.00
#
_symmetry.space_group_name_H-M   'P 1'
#
loop_
_entity.id
_entity.type
_entity.pdbx_description
1 polymer ?
#
loop_
_entity_poly.entity_id
_entity_poly.type
_entity_poly.pdbx_seq_one_letter_code
_entity_poly.pdbx_strand_id
1 'polypeptide(L)'
;MLSSAVLLLSSCATNANDSGFSKNPGPISANLIGALQDGEDPNTVPEVKRNFLKGCVTGASGSIPDLVAIQETGLLRVCGCSYDRMVQYFIDQATSFADSSTSLSDIENSAFTSFKDLDDDFQKGSGEFSDKLLRVFQQCIRDSAPTISS
;
A
#
# COMPACT_ATOMS: atom_id res chain seq x y z
N MET A 1 -23.21 -32.54 -29.40
CA MET A 1 -21.83 -32.00 -29.44
C MET A 1 -21.92 -30.77 -30.34
N LEU A 2 -21.78 -29.51 -29.92
CA LEU A 2 -21.22 -28.87 -28.74
C LEU A 2 -21.92 -27.48 -28.67
N SER A 3 -22.58 -27.14 -27.57
CA SER A 3 -23.19 -25.81 -27.40
C SER A 3 -22.10 -24.80 -27.03
N SER A 4 -21.77 -23.90 -27.94
CA SER A 4 -20.84 -22.80 -27.68
C SER A 4 -21.54 -21.71 -26.87
N ALA A 5 -21.48 -21.82 -25.54
CA ALA A 5 -21.79 -20.73 -24.64
C ALA A 5 -20.60 -19.76 -24.63
N VAL A 6 -20.72 -18.66 -25.37
CA VAL A 6 -19.83 -17.50 -25.25
C VAL A 6 -20.16 -16.82 -23.94
N LEU A 7 -19.39 -17.14 -22.90
CA LEU A 7 -19.37 -16.41 -21.63
C LEU A 7 -18.78 -15.02 -21.91
N LEU A 8 -19.67 -14.05 -22.14
CA LEU A 8 -19.34 -12.63 -22.04
C LEU A 8 -18.89 -12.39 -20.59
N LEU A 9 -17.58 -12.40 -20.38
CA LEU A 9 -16.94 -11.88 -19.18
C LEU A 9 -17.37 -10.42 -19.06
N SER A 10 -18.39 -10.21 -18.26
CA SER A 10 -18.77 -8.91 -17.75
C SER A 10 -17.64 -8.54 -16.79
N SER A 11 -16.57 -7.95 -17.32
CA SER A 11 -15.65 -7.19 -16.50
C SER A 11 -16.49 -6.10 -15.86
N CYS A 12 -16.81 -6.28 -14.57
CA CYS A 12 -17.21 -5.17 -13.73
C CYS A 12 -16.03 -4.21 -13.75
N ALA A 13 -16.06 -3.27 -14.68
CA ALA A 13 -15.22 -2.08 -14.63
C ALA A 13 -15.69 -1.33 -13.40
N THR A 14 -15.08 -1.62 -12.25
CA THR A 14 -15.15 -0.76 -11.08
C THR A 14 -14.76 0.62 -11.59
N ASN A 15 -15.70 1.56 -11.56
CA ASN A 15 -15.48 2.91 -12.05
C ASN A 15 -14.19 3.45 -11.42
N ALA A 16 -13.20 3.77 -12.25
CA ALA A 16 -11.91 4.31 -11.79
C ALA A 16 -12.05 5.64 -11.01
N ASN A 17 -13.25 6.24 -11.00
CA ASN A 17 -13.54 7.50 -10.30
C ASN A 17 -13.69 7.36 -8.77
N ASP A 18 -13.92 6.14 -8.24
CA ASP A 18 -14.14 5.92 -6.80
C ASP A 18 -12.88 5.40 -6.08
N SER A 19 -11.74 5.33 -6.78
CA SER A 19 -10.48 4.79 -6.28
C SER A 19 -9.32 5.78 -6.47
N GLY A 20 -8.32 5.71 -5.59
CA GLY A 20 -7.18 6.65 -5.57
C GLY A 20 -6.57 6.78 -4.17
N PHE A 21 -5.41 7.44 -4.07
CA PHE A 21 -4.68 7.59 -2.81
C PHE A 21 -5.39 8.47 -1.77
N SER A 22 -6.31 9.33 -2.21
CA SER A 22 -7.06 10.26 -1.37
C SER A 22 -8.56 9.94 -1.26
N LYS A 23 -9.02 8.87 -1.91
CA LYS A 23 -10.46 8.56 -2.02
C LYS A 23 -11.01 7.89 -0.77
N ASN A 24 -12.32 8.06 -0.58
CA ASN A 24 -13.12 7.46 0.48
C ASN A 24 -12.51 7.67 1.89
N PRO A 25 -12.23 8.93 2.28
CA PRO A 25 -11.68 9.23 3.61
C PRO A 25 -12.68 8.80 4.69
N GLY A 26 -12.14 8.30 5.79
CA GLY A 26 -12.95 7.81 6.89
C GLY A 26 -12.10 7.34 8.07
N PRO A 27 -12.74 6.94 9.18
CA PRO A 27 -12.05 6.62 10.41
C PRO A 27 -11.21 5.35 10.28
N ILE A 28 -10.00 5.38 10.84
CA ILE A 28 -9.17 4.20 11.04
C ILE A 28 -9.56 3.48 12.34
N SER A 29 -9.38 2.15 12.37
CA SER A 29 -9.59 1.37 13.59
C SER A 29 -8.64 1.81 14.70
N ALA A 30 -9.13 1.86 15.95
CA ALA A 30 -8.37 2.35 17.09
C ALA A 30 -7.03 1.63 17.31
N ASN A 31 -6.97 0.33 17.01
CA ASN A 31 -5.76 -0.49 17.13
C ASN A 31 -4.71 -0.22 16.04
N LEU A 32 -5.03 0.59 15.04
CA LEU A 32 -4.14 0.96 13.93
C LEU A 32 -3.69 2.43 13.99
N ILE A 33 -4.17 3.22 14.97
CA ILE A 33 -3.83 4.65 15.10
C ILE A 33 -2.31 4.85 15.19
N GLY A 34 -1.59 3.95 15.87
CA GLY A 34 -0.12 4.03 15.97
C GLY A 34 0.64 3.83 14.65
N ALA A 35 -0.06 3.51 13.55
CA ALA A 35 0.52 3.41 12.21
C ALA A 35 0.38 4.71 11.41
N LEU A 36 -0.35 5.70 11.92
CA LEU A 36 -0.43 7.01 11.31
C LEU A 36 0.88 7.78 11.51
N GLN A 37 1.27 8.57 10.51
CA GLN A 37 2.37 9.52 10.63
C GLN A 37 1.92 10.77 11.39
N ASP A 38 2.91 11.54 11.85
CA ASP A 38 2.68 12.76 12.60
C ASP A 38 1.79 13.74 11.82
N GLY A 39 0.70 14.17 12.46
CA GLY A 39 -0.24 15.15 11.90
C GLY A 39 -1.37 14.56 11.04
N GLU A 40 -1.43 13.24 10.84
CA GLU A 40 -2.58 12.61 10.18
C GLU A 40 -3.81 12.56 11.10
N ASP A 41 -4.98 12.93 10.58
CA ASP A 41 -6.25 12.82 11.31
C ASP A 41 -6.79 11.38 11.22
N PRO A 42 -6.98 10.67 12.35
CA PRO A 42 -7.51 9.31 12.36
C PRO A 42 -8.94 9.20 11.82
N ASN A 43 -9.67 10.30 11.64
CA ASN A 43 -11.05 10.31 11.12
C ASN A 43 -11.14 10.48 9.60
N THR A 44 -10.05 10.84 8.91
CA THR A 44 -10.05 11.16 7.48
C THR A 44 -9.01 10.37 6.69
N VAL A 45 -8.64 9.18 7.18
CA VAL A 45 -7.63 8.34 6.55
C VAL A 45 -8.20 7.77 5.24
N PRO A 46 -7.50 7.83 4.09
CA PRO A 46 -7.98 7.25 2.83
C PRO A 46 -8.20 5.75 2.90
N GLU A 47 -9.17 5.23 2.14
CA GLU A 47 -9.54 3.80 2.20
C GLU A 47 -8.38 2.87 1.88
N VAL A 48 -7.60 3.18 0.84
CA VAL A 48 -6.45 2.37 0.44
C VAL A 48 -5.40 2.28 1.56
N LYS A 49 -5.17 3.37 2.31
CA LYS A 49 -4.26 3.37 3.46
C LYS A 49 -4.82 2.50 4.59
N ARG A 50 -6.12 2.62 4.91
CA ARG A 50 -6.75 1.77 5.95
C ARG A 50 -6.65 0.28 5.61
N ASN A 51 -6.89 -0.10 4.36
CA ASN A 51 -6.85 -1.48 3.90
C ASN A 51 -5.43 -2.05 3.93
N PHE A 52 -4.46 -1.29 3.41
CA PHE A 52 -3.05 -1.66 3.46
C PHE A 52 -2.58 -1.84 4.92
N LEU A 53 -2.85 -0.86 5.80
CA LEU A 53 -2.43 -0.92 7.21
C LEU A 53 -3.05 -2.12 7.93
N LYS A 54 -4.33 -2.40 7.67
CA LYS A 54 -4.97 -3.59 8.21
C LYS A 54 -4.24 -4.86 7.75
N GLY A 55 -4.03 -5.03 6.45
CA GLY A 55 -3.31 -6.20 5.91
C GLY A 55 -1.88 -6.33 6.41
N CYS A 56 -1.14 -5.23 6.45
CA CYS A 56 0.23 -5.19 6.94
C CYS A 56 0.32 -5.60 8.43
N VAL A 57 -0.64 -5.20 9.26
CA VAL A 57 -0.64 -5.55 10.68
C VAL A 57 -1.21 -6.95 10.94
N THR A 58 -2.24 -7.37 10.21
CA THR A 58 -2.95 -8.64 10.49
C THR A 58 -2.46 -9.83 9.67
N GLY A 59 -1.93 -9.61 8.47
CA GLY A 59 -1.61 -10.64 7.49
C GLY A 59 -0.12 -10.89 7.26
N ALA A 60 0.75 -10.01 7.75
CA ALA A 60 2.14 -10.03 7.35
C ALA A 60 3.05 -11.05 8.07
N SER A 61 2.55 -11.76 9.09
CA SER A 61 3.37 -12.64 9.94
C SER A 61 4.06 -13.81 9.21
N GLY A 62 3.69 -14.11 7.96
CA GLY A 62 4.32 -15.16 7.14
C GLY A 62 5.15 -14.70 5.93
N SER A 63 4.93 -13.49 5.40
CA SER A 63 5.45 -13.07 4.07
C SER A 63 6.38 -11.86 4.08
N ILE A 64 6.44 -11.12 5.19
CA ILE A 64 7.43 -10.03 5.37
C ILE A 64 8.62 -10.60 6.15
N PRO A 65 9.82 -10.67 5.54
CA PRO A 65 11.04 -11.07 6.24
C PRO A 65 11.26 -10.18 7.46
N ASP A 66 11.73 -10.77 8.56
CA ASP A 66 12.15 -10.06 9.78
C ASP A 66 11.08 -9.30 10.58
N LEU A 67 9.78 -9.53 10.35
CA LEU A 67 8.75 -9.03 11.29
C LEU A 67 8.93 -9.55 12.72
N VAL A 68 9.52 -10.75 12.86
CA VAL A 68 9.86 -11.37 14.16
C VAL A 68 10.90 -10.53 14.94
N ALA A 69 11.68 -9.66 14.26
CA ALA A 69 12.64 -8.77 14.89
C ALA A 69 12.04 -7.43 15.34
N ILE A 70 10.78 -7.14 15.02
CA ILE A 70 10.10 -5.91 15.41
C ILE A 70 9.39 -6.17 16.74
N GLN A 71 9.90 -5.61 17.86
CA GLN A 71 9.11 -5.53 19.10
C GLN A 71 7.73 -4.96 18.76
N GLU A 72 6.66 -5.55 19.32
CA GLU A 72 5.25 -5.31 18.91
C GLU A 72 4.85 -3.84 18.69
N THR A 73 5.52 -2.88 19.35
CA THR A 73 5.32 -1.44 19.17
C THR A 73 5.84 -0.86 17.85
N GLY A 74 6.84 -1.47 17.23
CA GLY A 74 7.44 -0.98 15.97
C GLY A 74 6.63 -1.32 14.73
N LEU A 75 5.79 -2.36 14.78
CA LEU A 75 5.10 -2.88 13.60
C LEU A 75 4.14 -1.86 13.00
N LEU A 76 3.34 -1.20 13.83
CA LEU A 76 2.42 -0.15 13.39
C LEU A 76 3.19 0.97 12.67
N ARG A 77 4.27 1.47 13.28
CA ARG A 77 5.11 2.53 12.70
C ARG A 77 5.76 2.10 11.39
N VAL A 78 6.23 0.85 11.30
CA VAL A 78 6.81 0.29 10.08
C VAL A 78 5.77 0.17 8.98
N CYS A 79 4.56 -0.31 9.27
CA CYS A 79 3.46 -0.37 8.29
C CYS A 79 3.08 1.02 7.78
N GLY A 80 2.98 2.00 8.67
CA GLY A 80 2.76 3.41 8.32
C GLY A 80 3.81 3.96 7.37
N CYS A 81 5.07 3.90 7.79
CA CYS A 81 6.20 4.37 7.00
C CYS A 81 6.28 3.66 5.64
N SER A 82 6.03 2.36 5.62
CA SER A 82 6.15 1.56 4.40
C SER A 82 5.08 1.93 3.38
N TYR A 83 3.85 2.19 3.84
CA TYR A 83 2.78 2.71 2.99
C TYR A 83 3.22 4.01 2.29
N ASP A 84 3.64 5.03 3.05
CA ASP A 84 3.95 6.35 2.46
C ASP A 84 5.14 6.27 1.50
N ARG A 85 6.17 5.49 1.85
CA ARG A 85 7.33 5.26 0.97
C ARG A 85 6.95 4.49 -0.29
N MET A 86 6.03 3.53 -0.23
CA MET A 86 5.54 2.81 -1.41
C MET A 86 4.69 3.71 -2.30
N VAL A 87 3.80 4.51 -1.73
CA VAL A 87 3.01 5.50 -2.50
C VAL A 87 3.96 6.43 -3.25
N GLN A 88 4.96 7.00 -2.56
CA GLN A 88 5.94 7.86 -3.22
C GLN A 88 6.73 7.12 -4.30
N TYR A 89 7.18 5.90 -4.02
CA TYR A 89 7.88 5.09 -4.99
C TYR A 89 7.12 4.93 -6.31
N PHE A 90 5.82 4.63 -6.25
CA PHE A 90 5.00 4.47 -7.44
C PHE A 90 4.70 5.79 -8.14
N ILE A 91 4.56 6.89 -7.40
CA ILE A 91 4.43 8.24 -7.98
C ILE A 91 5.72 8.62 -8.74
N ASP A 92 6.89 8.44 -8.13
CA ASP A 92 8.19 8.70 -8.76
C ASP A 92 8.38 7.85 -10.01
N GLN A 93 8.01 6.57 -9.94
CA GLN A 93 8.10 5.64 -11.06
C GLN A 93 7.19 6.07 -12.22
N ALA A 94 5.90 6.37 -11.94
CA ALA A 94 4.97 6.86 -12.96
C ALA A 94 5.45 8.18 -13.58
N THR A 95 5.96 9.10 -12.76
CA THR A 95 6.52 10.37 -13.21
C THR A 95 7.73 10.16 -14.12
N SER A 96 8.58 9.16 -13.86
CA SER A 96 9.76 8.87 -14.68
C SER A 96 9.43 8.40 -16.11
N PHE A 97 8.21 7.89 -16.33
CA PHE A 97 7.71 7.48 -17.64
C PHE A 97 6.83 8.53 -18.31
N ALA A 98 6.45 9.58 -17.59
CA ALA A 98 5.59 10.64 -18.09
C ALA A 98 6.36 11.56 -19.05
N ASP A 99 5.70 11.97 -20.13
CA ASP A 99 6.18 13.05 -20.99
C ASP A 99 5.49 14.39 -20.66
N SER A 100 5.85 15.45 -21.37
CA SER A 100 5.30 16.79 -21.14
C SER A 100 3.79 16.91 -21.38
N SER A 101 3.16 15.92 -22.01
CA SER A 101 1.72 15.90 -22.28
C SER A 101 0.92 15.11 -21.24
N THR A 102 1.60 14.33 -20.40
CA THR A 102 0.97 13.49 -19.37
C THR A 102 0.43 14.38 -18.23
N SER A 103 -0.84 14.21 -17.87
CA SER A 103 -1.45 14.98 -16.79
C SER A 103 -1.06 14.42 -15.41
N LEU A 104 -1.11 15.27 -14.36
CA LEU A 104 -0.88 14.82 -12.99
C LEU A 104 -1.88 13.74 -12.55
N SER A 105 -3.13 13.81 -13.01
CA SER A 105 -4.13 12.77 -12.75
C SER A 105 -3.78 11.45 -13.41
N ASP A 106 -3.17 11.46 -14.61
CA ASP A 106 -2.75 10.22 -15.28
C ASP A 106 -1.58 9.58 -14.55
N ILE A 107 -0.64 10.40 -14.04
CA ILE A 107 0.46 9.95 -13.18
C ILE A 107 -0.09 9.33 -11.90
N GLU A 108 -1.01 10.01 -11.20
CA GLU A 108 -1.62 9.51 -9.97
C GLU A 108 -2.38 8.20 -10.21
N ASN A 109 -3.17 8.12 -11.29
CA ASN A 109 -3.91 6.91 -11.65
C ASN A 109 -2.96 5.75 -11.96
N SER A 110 -1.90 5.97 -12.74
CA SER A 110 -0.90 4.94 -13.05
C SER A 110 -0.19 4.42 -11.79
N ALA A 111 0.19 5.34 -10.89
CA ALA A 111 0.82 5.01 -9.62
C ALA A 111 -0.14 4.22 -8.71
N PHE A 112 -1.41 4.65 -8.64
CA PHE A 112 -2.44 3.99 -7.86
C PHE A 112 -2.72 2.57 -8.35
N THR A 113 -2.85 2.36 -9.68
CA THR A 113 -3.02 1.02 -10.25
C THR A 113 -1.85 0.11 -9.88
N SER A 114 -0.62 0.59 -10.02
CA SER A 114 0.58 -0.20 -9.69
C SER A 114 0.66 -0.55 -8.20
N PHE A 115 0.31 0.41 -7.33
CA PHE A 115 0.21 0.16 -5.89
C PHE A 115 -0.88 -0.86 -5.57
N LYS A 116 -2.05 -0.73 -6.18
CA LYS A 116 -3.19 -1.60 -5.92
C LYS A 116 -2.92 -3.04 -6.35
N ASP A 117 -2.28 -3.23 -7.51
CA ASP A 117 -1.89 -4.57 -7.97
C ASP A 117 -0.93 -5.22 -6.95
N LEU A 118 0.03 -4.45 -6.43
CA LEU A 118 0.93 -4.92 -5.37
C LEU A 118 0.19 -5.26 -4.07
N ASP A 119 -0.68 -4.37 -3.58
CA ASP A 119 -1.45 -4.60 -2.35
C ASP A 119 -2.33 -5.84 -2.51
N ASP A 120 -3.05 -5.98 -3.64
CA ASP A 120 -3.90 -7.13 -3.91
C ASP A 120 -3.10 -8.45 -3.97
N ASP A 121 -1.87 -8.44 -4.51
CA ASP A 121 -0.98 -9.62 -4.52
C ASP A 121 -0.42 -9.95 -3.13
N PHE A 122 -0.10 -8.91 -2.34
CA PHE A 122 0.33 -9.06 -0.97
C PHE A 122 -0.77 -9.68 -0.10
N GLN A 123 -2.01 -9.20 -0.21
CA GLN A 123 -3.16 -9.69 0.56
C GLN A 123 -3.50 -11.16 0.25
N LYS A 124 -3.19 -11.64 -0.96
CA LYS A 124 -3.41 -13.04 -1.36
C LYS A 124 -2.31 -13.98 -0.88
N GLY A 125 -1.20 -13.47 -0.32
CA GLY A 125 -0.04 -14.27 0.07
C GLY A 125 0.66 -14.95 -1.12
N SER A 126 0.31 -14.58 -2.35
CA SER A 126 0.87 -15.10 -3.60
C SER A 126 1.88 -14.16 -4.23
N GLY A 127 1.96 -12.91 -3.75
CA GLY A 127 2.98 -11.95 -4.16
C GLY A 127 4.26 -12.13 -3.37
N GLU A 128 5.38 -12.36 -4.06
CA GLU A 128 6.69 -12.07 -3.49
C GLU A 128 6.90 -10.56 -3.55
N PHE A 129 7.26 -9.94 -2.43
CA PHE A 129 7.78 -8.59 -2.50
C PHE A 129 9.04 -8.60 -3.34
N SER A 130 9.08 -7.78 -4.40
CA SER A 130 10.36 -7.54 -5.08
C SER A 130 11.40 -7.06 -4.06
N ASP A 131 12.68 -7.34 -4.30
CA ASP A 131 13.79 -6.88 -3.46
C ASP A 131 13.71 -5.37 -3.15
N LYS A 132 13.15 -4.59 -4.09
CA LYS A 132 12.98 -3.16 -3.95
C LYS A 132 11.92 -2.79 -2.91
N LEU A 133 10.82 -3.54 -2.84
CA LEU A 133 9.76 -3.35 -1.85
C LEU A 133 10.17 -3.89 -0.48
N LEU A 134 10.90 -5.00 -0.44
CA LEU A 134 11.56 -5.47 0.78
C LEU A 134 12.49 -4.40 1.38
N ARG A 135 13.24 -3.68 0.53
CA ARG A 135 14.08 -2.57 0.99
C ARG A 135 13.29 -1.41 1.59
N VAL A 136 12.04 -1.17 1.18
CA VAL A 136 11.17 -0.16 1.80
C VAL A 136 10.88 -0.55 3.25
N PHE A 137 10.43 -1.79 3.48
CA PHE A 137 10.20 -2.29 4.83
C PHE A 137 11.48 -2.27 5.68
N GLN A 138 12.60 -2.73 5.14
CA GLN A 138 13.89 -2.72 5.84
C GLN A 138 14.34 -1.29 6.22
N GLN A 139 14.12 -0.31 5.35
CA GLN A 139 14.44 1.08 5.66
C GLN A 139 13.52 1.61 6.77
N CYS A 140 12.22 1.35 6.69
CA CYS A 140 11.29 1.74 7.75
C CYS A 140 11.60 1.07 9.09
N ILE A 141 12.03 -0.19 9.09
CA ILE A 141 12.51 -0.89 10.29
C ILE A 141 13.70 -0.15 10.89
N ARG A 142 14.72 0.19 10.08
CA ARG A 142 15.89 0.96 10.55
C ARG A 142 15.51 2.32 11.11
N ASP A 143 14.63 3.04 10.42
CA ASP A 143 14.19 4.39 10.82
C ASP A 143 13.29 4.34 12.07
N SER A 144 12.65 3.19 12.32
CA SER A 144 11.80 2.97 13.48
C SER A 144 12.56 2.56 14.74
N ALA A 145 13.80 2.06 14.61
CA ALA A 145 14.63 1.64 15.72
C ALA A 145 15.06 2.86 16.57
N PRO A 146 15.08 2.75 17.91
CA PRO A 146 15.59 3.81 18.75
C PRO A 146 17.07 4.07 18.41
N THR A 147 17.40 5.30 18.06
CA THR A 147 18.78 5.76 17.97
C THR A 147 19.40 5.64 19.35
N ILE A 148 20.24 4.63 19.55
CA ILE A 148 21.11 4.55 20.73
C ILE A 148 22.15 5.67 20.56
N SER A 149 21.83 6.88 21.03
CA SER A 149 22.85 7.91 21.21
C SER A 149 23.78 7.44 22.32
N SER A 150 25.03 7.16 21.97
CA SER A 150 26.12 6.93 22.92
C SER A 150 26.63 8.24 23.50
#